data_AF-A0A7J8XRG8-F1
#
_entry.id   AF-A0A7J8XRG8-F1
#
_cell.length_a   1.000
_cell.length_b   1.000
_cell.length_c   1.000
_cell.angle_alpha   90.00
_cell.angle_beta   90.00
_cell.angle_gamma   90.00
#
_symmetry.space_group_name_H-M   'P 1'
#
loop_
_entity.id
_entity.type
_entity.pdbx_description
1 polymer ?
#
loop_
_entity_poly.entity_id
_entity_poly.type
_entity_poly.pdbx_seq_one_letter_code
_entity_poly.pdbx_strand_id
1 'polypeptide(L)' 'MPRLRHGYAHVANNFYQGWEQYAIGGSVSPSIKSEANFFVARNDAGNKEVAW' A
#
# COMPACT_ATOMS: atom_id res chain seq x y z
N MET A 1 4.47 -2.74 4.60
CA MET A 1 4.25 -1.84 3.46
C MET A 1 5.07 -2.36 2.29
N PRO A 2 4.54 -3.33 1.52
CA PRO A 2 5.31 -3.94 0.46
C PRO A 2 5.47 -2.99 -0.73
N ARG A 3 6.65 -3.03 -1.36
CA ARG A 3 6.91 -2.42 -2.66
C ARG A 3 7.18 -3.53 -3.65
N LEU A 4 6.26 -3.74 -4.59
CA LEU A 4 6.36 -4.82 -5.57
C LEU A 4 7.12 -4.39 -6.82
N ARG A 5 7.87 -5.34 -7.39
CA ARG A 5 8.51 -5.22 -8.69
C ARG A 5 8.24 -6.48 -9.50
N HIS A 6 7.40 -6.34 -10.54
CA HIS A 6 6.80 -7.45 -11.29
C HIS A 6 5.94 -8.41 -10.44
N GLY A 7 5.22 -9.31 -11.12
CA GLY A 7 4.48 -10.41 -10.51
C GLY A 7 3.17 -9.99 -9.84
N TYR A 8 2.67 -10.86 -8.97
CA TYR A 8 1.38 -10.71 -8.31
C TYR A 8 1.53 -10.82 -6.79
N ALA A 9 0.81 -9.97 -6.05
CA ALA A 9 0.54 -10.23 -4.64
C ALA A 9 -0.93 -10.01 -4.29
N HIS A 10 -1.40 -10.88 -3.41
CA HIS A 10 -2.62 -10.68 -2.66
C HIS A 10 -2.24 -10.18 -1.26
N VAL A 11 -2.63 -8.96 -0.94
CA VAL A 11 -2.42 -8.32 0.37
C VAL A 11 -3.77 -8.26 1.06
N ALA A 12 -3.98 -9.06 2.09
CA ALA A 12 -5.27 -9.17 2.76
C ALA A 12 -5.20 -9.10 4.29
N ASN A 13 -6.19 -8.47 4.92
CA ASN A 13 -6.37 -8.40 6.38
C ASN A 13 -5.18 -7.83 7.18
N ASN A 14 -4.45 -6.86 6.61
CA ASN A 14 -3.35 -6.20 7.31
C ASN A 14 -3.78 -4.86 7.92
N PHE A 15 -3.19 -4.53 9.06
CA PHE A 15 -3.27 -3.22 9.69
C PHE A 15 -2.06 -2.38 9.29
N TYR A 16 -2.31 -1.22 8.68
CA TYR A 16 -1.30 -0.24 8.33
C TYR A 16 -1.51 1.01 9.16
N GLN A 17 -0.42 1.54 9.73
CA GLN A 17 -0.38 2.84 10.39
C GLN A 17 1.02 3.41 10.24
N GLY A 18 1.12 4.74 10.13
CA GLY A 18 2.40 5.45 10.24
C GLY A 18 3.30 5.38 9.00
N TRP A 19 2.79 5.03 7.82
CA TRP A 19 3.59 5.13 6.59
C TRP A 19 3.94 6.58 6.30
N GLU A 20 5.15 6.80 5.78
CA GLU A 20 5.66 8.13 5.52
C GLU A 20 5.32 8.65 4.12
N GLN A 21 5.22 7.78 3.11
CA GLN A 21 4.89 8.20 1.74
C GLN A 21 3.71 7.41 1.18
N TYR A 22 3.76 6.07 1.30
CA TYR A 22 2.71 5.18 0.84
C TYR A 22 2.64 3.91 1.68
N ALA A 23 1.45 3.31 1.80
CA ALA A 23 1.24 2.07 2.55
C ALA A 23 1.57 0.81 1.73
N ILE A 24 1.31 0.83 0.43
CA ILE A 24 1.61 -0.21 -0.56
C ILE A 24 2.11 0.52 -1.80
N GLY A 25 3.03 -0.08 -2.56
CA GLY A 25 3.54 0.52 -3.78
C GLY A 25 3.99 -0.51 -4.80
N GLY A 26 4.11 -0.05 -6.05
CA GLY A 26 4.45 -0.88 -7.19
C GLY A 26 5.43 -0.22 -8.14
N SER A 27 6.18 -1.03 -8.87
CA SER A 27 6.98 -0.58 -10.02
C SER A 27 7.11 -1.68 -11.04
N VAL A 28 7.29 -1.30 -12.30
CA VAL A 28 7.46 -2.24 -13.41
C VAL A 28 6.27 -3.21 -13.55
N SER A 29 5.07 -2.61 -13.58
CA SER A 29 3.77 -3.26 -13.82
C SER A 29 3.47 -4.50 -12.95
N PRO A 30 3.44 -4.36 -11.61
CA PRO A 30 2.94 -5.42 -10.74
C PRO A 30 1.41 -5.52 -10.81
N SER A 31 0.88 -6.65 -10.36
CA SER A 31 -0.56 -6.82 -10.10
C SER A 31 -0.79 -6.99 -8.60
N ILE A 32 -1.57 -6.11 -7.99
CA ILE A 32 -1.81 -6.15 -6.54
C ILE A 32 -3.30 -6.28 -6.31
N LYS A 33 -3.71 -7.33 -5.59
CA LYS A 33 -5.05 -7.44 -5.01
C LYS A 33 -4.96 -7.02 -3.55
N SER A 34 -5.58 -5.89 -3.20
CA SER A 34 -5.69 -5.42 -1.82
C SER A 34 -7.10 -5.68 -1.31
N GLU A 35 -7.26 -6.51 -0.29
CA GLU A 35 -8.58 -6.92 0.22
C GLU A 35 -8.66 -6.79 1.74
N ALA A 36 -9.69 -6.12 2.26
CA ALA A 36 -9.97 -6.00 3.70
C ALA A 36 -8.77 -5.53 4.57
N ASN A 37 -7.89 -4.69 4.01
CA ASN A 37 -6.82 -4.03 4.78
C ASN A 37 -7.36 -2.78 5.48
N PHE A 38 -6.82 -2.47 6.66
CA PHE A 38 -7.15 -1.28 7.43
C PHE A 38 -6.01 -0.27 7.38
N PHE A 39 -6.27 0.93 6.89
CA PHE A 39 -5.26 1.97 6.65
C PHE A 39 -5.53 3.18 7.56
N VAL A 40 -4.64 3.44 8.52
CA VAL A 40 -4.61 4.67 9.32
C VAL A 40 -3.61 5.66 8.73
N ALA A 41 -4.11 6.55 7.87
CA ALA A 41 -3.30 7.60 7.24
C ALA A 41 -2.82 8.64 8.25
N ARG A 42 -1.65 9.24 7.98
CA ARG A 42 -1.15 10.37 8.75
C ARG A 42 -1.96 11.63 8.41
N ASN A 43 -1.99 12.58 9.34
CA ASN A 43 -2.76 13.83 9.22
C ASN A 43 -2.09 14.87 8.30
N ASP A 44 -0.88 14.62 7.85
CA ASP A 44 -0.17 15.44 6.88
C ASP A 44 -0.83 15.33 5.49
N ALA A 45 -0.92 16.46 4.79
CA ALA A 45 -1.70 16.57 3.56
C ALA A 45 -1.12 15.77 2.38
N GLY A 46 0.16 15.36 2.46
CA GLY A 46 0.88 14.70 1.34
C GLY A 46 0.91 13.18 1.36
N ASN A 47 0.56 12.52 2.48
CA ASN A 47 0.90 11.09 2.69
C ASN A 47 -0.33 10.19 2.91
N LYS A 48 -1.43 10.53 2.22
CA LYS A 48 -2.72 9.80 2.34
C LYS A 48 -2.94 8.77 1.25
N GLU A 49 -2.04 8.69 0.28
CA GLU A 49 -2.22 7.84 -0.89
C GLU A 49 -1.80 6.39 -0.62
N VAL A 50 -2.67 5.46 -1.01
CA VAL A 50 -2.32 4.05 -1.19
C VAL A 50 -2.10 3.85 -2.68
N ALA A 51 -0.83 3.87 -3.10
CA ALA A 51 -0.45 3.76 -4.51
C ALA A 51 -0.33 2.29 -4.94
N TRP A 52 -0.61 1.99 -6.21
CA TRP A 52 -0.27 0.70 -6.82
C TRP A 52 0.17 0.87 -8.26
#